data_AF-A0A5S6Q048-F1
#
_entry.id   AF-A0A5S6Q048-F1
#
_cell.length_a   1.000
_cell.length_b   1.000
_cell.length_c   1.000
_cell.angle_alpha   90.00
_cell.angle_beta   90.00
_cell.angle_gamma   90.00
#
_symmetry.space_group_name_H-M   'P 1'
#
loop_
_entity.id
_entity.type
_entity.pdbx_description
1 polymer ?
#
loop_
_entity_poly.entity_id
_entity_poly.type
_entity_poly.pdbx_seq_one_letter_code
_entity_poly.pdbx_strand_id
1 'polypeptide(L)'
;MDPPKVDSKPSTSAVAVKLPQFWPHNAPLWFAQAEAQFALTNVTASLTKYYYTISAISDSVGIDIDDLLDPTGDSPYEVLKTRLLERFTATADDKFRFLIDASGIGEQQPSQLLRQMRRMATGVVDPQSALFRQLFLQRLPSNVQLILKAMPTATVDELAKVADNLLPISQTMNAVVHPEASRESSELEMLRAEVAALREQFRTLIVSSPTRRSRQSPGRSSTRSVANRQRRNSPAHLSPTALCYFHRTFGERARRCRPPCDFQGNESAGQRGR
;
A
#
# COMPACT_ATOMS: atom_id res chain seq x y z
N MET A 1 65.50 21.75 -41.36
CA MET A 1 64.75 22.12 -40.14
C MET A 1 63.31 21.74 -40.39
N ASP A 2 62.89 20.58 -39.90
CA ASP A 2 61.53 20.08 -40.03
C ASP A 2 60.63 20.65 -38.91
N PRO A 3 59.38 21.02 -39.20
CA PRO A 3 58.45 21.57 -38.21
C PRO A 3 57.85 20.46 -37.31
N PRO A 4 57.46 20.80 -36.06
CA PRO A 4 56.94 19.81 -35.12
C PRO A 4 55.51 19.38 -35.49
N LYS A 5 55.32 18.06 -35.47
CA LYS A 5 54.04 17.38 -35.70
C LYS A 5 53.14 17.58 -34.48
N VAL A 6 52.06 18.33 -34.64
CA VAL A 6 51.03 18.47 -33.60
C VAL A 6 50.16 17.21 -33.62
N ASP A 7 50.41 16.31 -32.67
CA ASP A 7 49.58 15.14 -32.44
C ASP A 7 48.22 15.58 -31.89
N SER A 8 47.26 15.74 -32.80
CA SER A 8 45.85 15.95 -32.48
C SER A 8 45.29 14.63 -31.95
N LYS A 9 45.13 14.52 -30.62
CA LYS A 9 44.40 13.40 -30.00
C LYS A 9 42.94 13.44 -30.48
N PRO A 10 42.37 12.34 -30.97
CA PRO A 10 40.95 12.30 -31.30
C PRO A 10 40.14 12.38 -30.00
N SER A 11 39.38 13.46 -29.83
CA SER A 11 38.34 13.58 -28.81
C SER A 11 37.17 12.67 -29.20
N THR A 12 37.23 11.41 -28.76
CA THR A 12 36.10 10.49 -28.79
C THR A 12 35.04 10.99 -27.81
N SER A 13 33.88 11.36 -28.34
CA SER A 13 32.69 11.69 -27.56
C SER A 13 32.36 10.52 -26.62
N ALA A 14 32.60 10.68 -25.32
CA ALA A 14 32.34 9.64 -24.34
C ALA A 14 30.83 9.39 -24.25
N VAL A 15 30.41 8.17 -24.60
CA VAL A 15 29.04 7.70 -24.35
C VAL A 15 28.87 7.64 -22.83
N ALA A 16 28.06 8.54 -22.28
CA ALA A 16 27.78 8.57 -20.85
C ALA A 16 27.11 7.27 -20.41
N VAL A 17 27.70 6.56 -19.44
CA VAL A 17 27.06 5.39 -18.84
C VAL A 17 25.85 5.86 -18.05
N LYS A 18 24.66 5.41 -18.42
CA LYS A 18 23.44 5.69 -17.67
C LYS A 18 22.95 4.42 -17.01
N LEU A 19 23.26 4.27 -15.73
CA LEU A 19 22.75 3.17 -14.92
C LEU A 19 21.32 3.45 -14.48
N PRO A 20 20.44 2.43 -14.44
CA PRO A 20 19.15 2.55 -13.78
C PRO A 20 19.36 2.70 -12.27
N GLN A 21 18.36 3.27 -11.59
CA GLN A 21 18.34 3.32 -10.13
C GLN A 21 18.49 1.91 -9.54
N PHE A 22 19.25 1.80 -8.43
CA PHE A 22 19.52 0.53 -7.75
C PHE A 22 18.23 -0.20 -7.35
N TRP A 23 18.22 -1.53 -7.46
CA TRP A 23 17.07 -2.37 -7.13
C TRP A 23 17.38 -3.24 -5.89
N PRO A 24 17.04 -2.78 -4.67
CA PRO A 24 17.28 -3.54 -3.44
C PRO A 24 16.70 -4.96 -3.48
N HIS A 25 15.51 -5.12 -4.04
CA HIS A 25 14.82 -6.42 -4.11
C HIS A 25 15.47 -7.40 -5.09
N ASN A 26 16.38 -6.96 -5.96
CA ASN A 26 17.07 -7.82 -6.93
C ASN A 26 18.46 -7.26 -7.30
N ALA A 27 19.30 -7.04 -6.27
CA ALA A 27 20.65 -6.53 -6.43
C ALA A 27 21.51 -7.35 -7.43
N PRO A 28 21.46 -8.70 -7.47
CA PRO A 28 22.28 -9.48 -8.41
C PRO A 28 21.98 -9.17 -9.88
N LEU A 29 20.70 -9.03 -10.23
CA LEU A 29 20.31 -8.71 -11.61
C LEU A 29 20.74 -7.29 -11.99
N TRP A 30 20.60 -6.34 -11.06
CA TRP A 30 21.03 -4.96 -11.28
C TRP A 30 22.54 -4.88 -11.55
N PHE A 31 23.37 -5.57 -10.75
CA PHE A 31 24.81 -5.61 -10.98
C PHE A 31 25.19 -6.27 -12.31
N ALA A 32 24.52 -7.35 -12.69
CA ALA A 32 24.75 -7.98 -14.00
C ALA A 32 24.46 -7.00 -15.15
N GLN A 33 23.41 -6.19 -15.04
CA GLN A 33 23.10 -5.15 -16.02
C GLN A 33 24.11 -4.00 -15.99
N ALA A 34 24.53 -3.54 -14.81
CA ALA A 34 25.53 -2.49 -14.66
C ALA A 34 26.89 -2.90 -15.27
N GLU A 35 27.31 -4.14 -15.05
CA GLU A 35 28.56 -4.69 -15.60
C GLU A 35 28.52 -4.83 -17.11
N ALA A 36 27.38 -5.24 -17.67
CA ALA A 36 27.18 -5.24 -19.11
C ALA A 36 27.31 -3.82 -19.69
N GLN A 37 26.73 -2.80 -19.02
CA GLN A 37 26.88 -1.41 -19.45
C GLN A 37 28.34 -0.94 -19.39
N PHE A 38 29.05 -1.21 -18.29
CA PHE A 38 30.46 -0.87 -18.17
C PHE A 38 31.32 -1.52 -19.26
N ALA A 39 31.04 -2.78 -19.58
CA ALA A 39 31.73 -3.50 -20.65
C ALA A 39 31.46 -2.87 -22.03
N LEU A 40 30.21 -2.50 -22.32
CA LEU A 40 29.85 -1.85 -23.60
C LEU A 40 30.48 -0.46 -23.76
N THR A 41 30.71 0.26 -22.66
CA THR A 41 31.32 1.61 -22.67
C THR A 41 32.82 1.60 -22.38
N ASN A 42 33.46 0.43 -22.30
CA ASN A 42 34.88 0.27 -21.96
C ASN A 42 35.31 0.95 -20.64
N VAL A 43 34.41 0.98 -19.64
CA VAL A 43 34.74 1.47 -18.30
C VAL A 43 35.42 0.35 -17.53
N THR A 44 36.75 0.41 -17.45
CA THR A 44 37.58 -0.62 -16.81
C THR A 44 38.03 -0.22 -15.41
N ALA A 45 38.23 1.08 -15.15
CA ALA A 45 38.71 1.57 -13.87
C ALA A 45 37.70 1.33 -12.73
N SER A 46 38.15 0.63 -11.68
CA SER A 46 37.33 0.28 -10.50
C SER A 46 36.72 1.53 -9.84
N LEU A 47 37.52 2.58 -9.67
CA LEU A 47 37.05 3.84 -9.09
C LEU A 47 35.95 4.52 -9.93
N THR A 48 36.03 4.44 -11.25
CA THR A 48 34.99 5.00 -12.13
C THR A 48 33.69 4.21 -12.02
N LYS A 49 33.77 2.87 -11.98
CA LYS A 49 32.59 2.02 -11.73
C LYS A 49 31.95 2.33 -10.38
N TYR A 50 32.76 2.52 -9.34
CA TYR A 50 32.34 2.89 -7.99
C TYR A 50 31.50 4.18 -7.97
N TYR A 51 31.97 5.25 -8.63
CA TYR A 51 31.20 6.49 -8.71
C TYR A 51 29.89 6.33 -9.49
N TYR A 52 29.89 5.58 -10.59
CA TYR A 52 28.66 5.28 -11.31
C TYR A 52 27.67 4.50 -10.44
N THR A 53 28.13 3.51 -9.68
CA THR A 53 27.27 2.74 -8.78
C THR A 53 26.68 3.61 -7.67
N ILE A 54 27.48 4.48 -7.03
CA ILE A 54 26.98 5.40 -5.99
C ILE A 54 25.94 6.34 -6.57
N SER A 55 26.19 6.88 -7.77
CA SER A 55 25.24 7.79 -8.43
C SER A 55 23.89 7.15 -8.75
N ALA A 56 23.83 5.82 -8.79
CA ALA A 56 22.62 5.06 -9.06
C ALA A 56 21.86 4.65 -7.80
N ILE A 57 22.43 4.84 -6.61
CA ILE A 57 21.80 4.51 -5.33
C ILE A 57 20.76 5.59 -4.98
N SER A 58 19.59 5.16 -4.54
CA SER A 58 18.53 6.08 -4.09
C SER A 58 18.76 6.53 -2.65
N ASP A 59 18.24 7.70 -2.29
CA ASP A 59 18.31 8.22 -0.91
C ASP A 59 17.78 7.21 0.13
N SER A 60 16.74 6.45 -0.23
CA SER A 60 16.16 5.42 0.64
C SER A 60 17.13 4.27 0.95
N VAL A 61 18.03 3.95 0.02
CA VAL A 61 19.04 2.91 0.17
C VAL A 61 20.33 3.50 0.75
N GLY A 62 20.61 4.77 0.47
CA GLY A 62 21.79 5.50 0.95
C GLY A 62 21.94 5.45 2.47
N ILE A 63 20.82 5.55 3.21
CA ILE A 63 20.81 5.44 4.68
C ILE A 63 21.36 4.09 5.15
N ASP A 64 21.03 3.01 4.43
CA ASP A 64 21.42 1.65 4.78
C ASP A 64 22.85 1.30 4.37
N ILE A 65 23.58 2.21 3.72
CA ILE A 65 24.92 1.94 3.16
C ILE A 65 25.94 3.05 3.45
N ASP A 66 25.64 3.96 4.38
CA ASP A 66 26.50 5.10 4.72
C ASP A 66 27.94 4.66 5.09
N ASP A 67 28.06 3.51 5.77
CA ASP A 67 29.34 2.90 6.14
C ASP A 67 30.10 2.26 4.96
N LEU A 68 29.50 2.19 3.77
CA LEU A 68 30.10 1.68 2.53
C LEU A 68 30.58 2.80 1.59
N LEU A 69 30.37 4.07 1.96
CA LEU A 69 30.69 5.25 1.14
C LEU A 69 32.16 5.69 1.21
N ASP A 70 32.99 5.02 2.02
CA ASP A 70 34.43 5.23 2.02
C ASP A 70 35.10 4.27 1.01
N PRO A 71 35.74 4.78 -0.06
CA PRO A 71 36.45 3.93 -1.01
C PRO A 71 37.71 3.37 -0.35
N THR A 72 37.62 2.15 0.20
CA THR A 72 38.75 1.46 0.82
C THR A 72 39.47 0.55 -0.19
N GLY A 73 40.78 0.74 -0.35
CA GLY A 73 41.68 -0.14 -1.12
C GLY A 73 41.76 0.11 -2.62
N ASP A 74 42.47 -0.77 -3.34
CA ASP A 74 42.77 -0.62 -4.78
C ASP A 74 41.57 -0.98 -5.71
N SER A 75 40.53 -1.61 -5.16
CA SER A 75 39.37 -2.11 -5.92
C SER A 75 38.02 -1.70 -5.29
N PRO A 76 37.73 -0.39 -5.16
CA PRO A 76 36.57 0.12 -4.42
C PRO A 76 35.23 -0.38 -4.96
N TYR A 77 35.09 -0.58 -6.28
CA TYR A 77 33.87 -1.14 -6.86
C TYR A 77 33.61 -2.59 -6.45
N GLU A 78 34.65 -3.43 -6.40
CA GLU A 78 34.48 -4.84 -6.05
C GLU A 78 34.07 -4.96 -4.57
N VAL A 79 34.68 -4.17 -3.69
CA VAL A 79 34.31 -4.10 -2.27
C VAL A 79 32.87 -3.61 -2.10
N LEU A 80 32.47 -2.54 -2.79
CA LEU A 80 31.10 -2.03 -2.73
C LEU A 80 30.09 -3.07 -3.25
N LYS A 81 30.40 -3.73 -4.37
CA LYS A 81 29.56 -4.77 -4.97
C LYS A 81 29.33 -5.93 -4.01
N THR A 82 30.40 -6.48 -3.40
CA THR A 82 30.26 -7.60 -2.48
C THR A 82 29.41 -7.23 -1.27
N ARG A 83 29.65 -6.07 -0.67
CA ARG A 83 28.89 -5.60 0.50
C ARG A 83 27.42 -5.33 0.19
N LEU A 84 27.13 -4.71 -0.96
CA LEU A 84 25.74 -4.49 -1.40
C LEU A 84 25.02 -5.81 -1.68
N LEU A 85 25.71 -6.79 -2.28
CA LEU A 85 25.14 -8.12 -2.47
C LEU A 85 24.91 -8.82 -1.12
N GLU A 86 25.83 -8.76 -0.17
CA GLU A 86 25.65 -9.33 1.17
C GLU A 86 24.42 -8.75 1.89
N ARG A 87 24.19 -7.43 1.78
CA ARG A 87 23.05 -6.77 2.45
C ARG A 87 21.71 -6.97 1.77
N PHE A 88 21.67 -6.89 0.44
CA PHE A 88 20.42 -6.85 -0.31
C PHE A 88 20.06 -8.17 -0.99
N THR A 89 20.88 -9.22 -0.85
CA THR A 89 20.47 -10.56 -1.26
C THR A 89 19.84 -11.32 -0.10
N ALA A 90 18.76 -12.04 -0.39
CA ALA A 90 18.12 -12.89 0.59
C ALA A 90 19.10 -13.94 1.11
N THR A 91 19.18 -14.09 2.44
CA THR A 91 20.04 -15.08 3.08
C THR A 91 19.59 -16.50 2.75
N ALA A 92 20.45 -17.50 2.99
CA ALA A 92 20.08 -18.90 2.81
C ALA A 92 18.85 -19.29 3.66
N ASP A 93 18.75 -18.75 4.87
CA ASP A 93 17.63 -18.98 5.79
C ASP A 93 16.34 -18.32 5.29
N ASP A 94 16.40 -17.08 4.77
CA ASP A 94 15.23 -16.41 4.20
C ASP A 94 14.73 -17.16 2.96
N LYS A 95 15.66 -17.61 2.11
CA LYS A 95 15.35 -18.44 0.95
C LYS A 95 14.70 -19.76 1.36
N PHE A 96 15.24 -20.43 2.37
CA PHE A 96 14.69 -21.68 2.90
C PHE A 96 13.30 -21.45 3.49
N ARG A 97 13.12 -20.42 4.33
CA ARG A 97 11.83 -20.02 4.89
C ARG A 97 10.80 -19.74 3.82
N PHE A 98 11.19 -19.04 2.76
CA PHE A 98 10.32 -18.85 1.60
C PHE A 98 9.94 -20.20 0.98
N LEU A 99 10.87 -21.14 0.78
CA LEU A 99 10.54 -22.42 0.13
C LEU A 99 9.62 -23.32 0.95
N ILE A 100 9.76 -23.33 2.28
CA ILE A 100 8.94 -24.14 3.19
C ILE A 100 7.61 -23.49 3.54
N ASP A 101 7.49 -22.17 3.40
CA ASP A 101 6.22 -21.47 3.57
C ASP A 101 5.21 -22.10 2.62
N ALA A 102 4.07 -22.54 3.14
CA ALA A 102 3.01 -23.18 2.37
C ALA A 102 1.91 -22.18 1.97
N SER A 103 2.18 -20.88 2.09
CA SER A 103 1.26 -19.83 1.64
C SER A 103 0.77 -20.13 0.22
N GLY A 104 -0.56 -20.19 0.10
CA GLY A 104 -1.23 -20.56 -1.14
C GLY A 104 -0.84 -19.64 -2.30
N ILE A 105 -0.96 -20.16 -3.52
CA ILE A 105 -0.54 -19.48 -4.76
C ILE A 105 -1.25 -18.14 -5.04
N GLY A 106 -2.38 -17.85 -4.36
CA GLY A 106 -3.14 -16.62 -4.56
C GLY A 106 -3.65 -16.50 -6.00
N GLU A 107 -3.47 -15.32 -6.60
CA GLU A 107 -3.80 -15.01 -8.01
C GLU A 107 -2.66 -15.34 -8.99
N GLN A 108 -1.54 -15.86 -8.52
CA GLN A 108 -0.37 -16.14 -9.34
C GLN A 108 -0.56 -17.42 -10.15
N GLN A 109 -0.02 -17.47 -11.37
CA GLN A 109 0.01 -18.70 -12.16
C GLN A 109 1.02 -19.71 -11.59
N PRO A 110 0.69 -21.01 -11.54
CA PRO A 110 1.62 -22.09 -11.14
C PRO A 110 3.00 -22.03 -11.81
N SER A 111 3.08 -21.74 -13.10
CA SER A 111 4.38 -21.59 -13.79
C SER A 111 5.17 -20.34 -13.38
N GLN A 112 4.50 -19.27 -12.95
CA GLN A 112 5.17 -18.09 -12.40
C GLN A 112 5.69 -18.38 -10.99
N LEU A 113 4.88 -19.06 -10.16
CA LEU A 113 5.30 -19.52 -8.83
C LEU A 113 6.53 -20.43 -8.94
N LEU A 114 6.52 -21.38 -9.87
CA LEU A 114 7.65 -22.28 -10.10
C LEU A 114 8.95 -21.52 -10.37
N ARG A 115 8.91 -20.51 -11.26
CA ARG A 115 10.07 -19.67 -11.58
C ARG A 115 10.60 -18.92 -10.36
N GLN A 116 9.71 -18.41 -9.52
CA GLN A 116 10.09 -17.75 -8.27
C GLN A 116 10.71 -18.74 -7.27
N MET A 117 10.10 -19.91 -7.08
CA MET A 117 10.65 -20.96 -6.21
C MET A 117 12.03 -21.40 -6.68
N ARG A 118 12.26 -21.56 -7.99
CA ARG A 118 13.58 -21.90 -8.52
C ARG A 118 14.63 -20.84 -8.20
N ARG A 119 14.28 -19.56 -8.32
CA ARG A 119 15.17 -18.46 -7.94
C ARG A 119 15.57 -18.54 -6.47
N MET A 120 14.62 -18.86 -5.60
CA MET A 120 14.85 -18.98 -4.15
C MET A 120 15.57 -20.28 -3.77
N ALA A 121 15.44 -21.35 -4.56
CA ALA A 121 16.12 -22.62 -4.35
C ALA A 121 17.62 -22.58 -4.67
N THR A 122 18.10 -21.55 -5.39
CA THR A 122 19.52 -21.41 -5.75
C THR A 122 20.44 -21.47 -4.52
N GLY A 123 21.24 -22.54 -4.45
CA GLY A 123 22.20 -22.79 -3.36
C GLY A 123 21.60 -23.36 -2.07
N VAL A 124 20.29 -23.66 -2.02
CA VAL A 124 19.60 -24.20 -0.83
C VAL A 124 19.01 -25.58 -1.09
N VAL A 125 18.27 -25.73 -2.19
CA VAL A 125 17.57 -26.98 -2.56
C VAL A 125 17.78 -27.24 -4.05
N ASP A 126 18.01 -28.49 -4.43
CA ASP A 126 18.05 -28.86 -5.85
C ASP A 126 16.65 -28.71 -6.49
N PRO A 127 16.49 -27.85 -7.52
CA PRO A 127 15.22 -27.66 -8.22
C PRO A 127 14.66 -28.89 -8.93
N GLN A 128 15.47 -29.94 -9.14
CA GLN A 128 15.04 -31.20 -9.76
C GLN A 128 14.76 -32.31 -8.74
N SER A 129 14.95 -32.03 -7.45
CA SER A 129 14.72 -33.01 -6.39
C SER A 129 13.23 -33.31 -6.17
N ALA A 130 12.96 -34.51 -5.66
CA ALA A 130 11.62 -34.90 -5.21
C ALA A 130 11.08 -33.98 -4.11
N LEU A 131 11.97 -33.42 -3.27
CA LEU A 131 11.60 -32.45 -2.23
C LEU A 131 11.10 -31.14 -2.85
N PHE A 132 11.81 -30.59 -3.84
CA PHE A 132 11.36 -29.37 -4.53
C PHE A 132 10.01 -29.59 -5.24
N ARG A 133 9.83 -30.75 -5.86
CA ARG A 133 8.53 -31.14 -6.43
C ARG A 133 7.42 -31.14 -5.37
N GLN A 134 7.69 -31.71 -4.19
CA GLN A 134 6.70 -31.76 -3.12
C GLN A 134 6.37 -30.37 -2.57
N LEU A 135 7.37 -29.50 -2.38
CA LEU A 135 7.17 -28.11 -1.96
C LEU A 135 6.31 -27.35 -2.97
N PHE A 136 6.56 -27.54 -4.26
CA PHE A 136 5.74 -26.91 -5.31
C PHE A 136 4.30 -27.39 -5.27
N LEU A 137 4.07 -28.70 -5.13
CA LEU A 137 2.72 -29.25 -5.02
C LEU A 137 1.99 -28.74 -3.79
N GLN A 138 2.65 -28.62 -2.63
CA GLN A 138 2.02 -28.15 -1.39
C GLN A 138 1.47 -26.73 -1.47
N ARG A 139 2.01 -25.89 -2.38
CA ARG A 139 1.54 -24.52 -2.63
C ARG A 139 0.25 -24.42 -3.45
N LEU A 140 -0.13 -25.51 -4.13
CA LEU A 140 -1.30 -25.54 -5.02
C LEU A 140 -2.58 -25.94 -4.27
N PRO A 141 -3.76 -25.58 -4.76
CA PRO A 141 -5.03 -26.05 -4.20
C PRO A 141 -5.15 -27.59 -4.21
N SER A 142 -5.84 -28.15 -3.22
CA SER A 142 -5.94 -29.62 -3.00
C SER A 142 -6.49 -30.39 -4.21
N ASN A 143 -7.45 -29.83 -4.93
CA ASN A 143 -8.02 -30.45 -6.13
C ASN A 143 -7.02 -30.49 -7.31
N VAL A 144 -6.20 -29.45 -7.46
CA VAL A 144 -5.11 -29.43 -8.45
C VAL A 144 -4.02 -30.42 -8.02
N GLN A 145 -3.64 -30.44 -6.74
CA GLN A 145 -2.66 -31.40 -6.21
C GLN A 145 -3.05 -32.85 -6.48
N LEU A 146 -4.32 -33.21 -6.32
CA LEU A 146 -4.81 -34.57 -6.51
C LEU A 146 -4.55 -35.06 -7.94
N ILE A 147 -4.87 -34.23 -8.94
CA ILE A 147 -4.68 -34.55 -10.36
C ILE A 147 -3.20 -34.64 -10.69
N LEU A 148 -2.38 -33.71 -10.20
CA LEU A 148 -0.95 -33.67 -10.47
C LEU A 148 -0.18 -34.84 -9.81
N LYS A 149 -0.63 -35.31 -8.63
CA LYS A 149 -0.05 -36.50 -7.97
C LYS A 149 -0.27 -37.79 -8.77
N ALA A 150 -1.29 -37.84 -9.63
CA ALA A 150 -1.52 -38.96 -10.54
C ALA A 150 -0.53 -38.98 -11.74
N MET A 151 0.35 -37.97 -11.87
CA MET A 151 1.36 -37.87 -12.93
C MET A 151 2.79 -38.01 -12.35
N PRO A 152 3.20 -39.20 -11.86
CA PRO A 152 4.48 -39.37 -11.15
C PRO A 152 5.71 -39.22 -12.05
N THR A 153 5.58 -39.49 -13.35
CA THR A 153 6.68 -39.41 -14.33
C THR A 153 6.87 -38.03 -14.93
N ALA A 154 5.89 -37.13 -14.77
CA ALA A 154 5.95 -35.78 -15.33
C ALA A 154 6.99 -34.93 -14.60
N THR A 155 7.71 -34.07 -15.32
CA THR A 155 8.65 -33.12 -14.72
C THR A 155 7.91 -32.01 -13.96
N VAL A 156 8.59 -31.30 -13.06
CA VAL A 156 7.95 -30.18 -12.32
C VAL A 156 7.50 -29.07 -13.29
N ASP A 157 8.20 -28.89 -14.42
CA ASP A 157 7.79 -27.95 -15.47
C ASP A 157 6.49 -28.37 -16.16
N GLU A 158 6.34 -29.65 -16.48
CA GLU A 158 5.11 -30.20 -17.04
C GLU A 158 3.96 -30.08 -16.05
N LEU A 159 4.20 -30.38 -14.77
CA LEU A 159 3.19 -30.19 -13.72
C LEU A 159 2.71 -28.74 -13.64
N ALA A 160 3.63 -27.77 -13.71
CA ALA A 160 3.27 -26.37 -13.66
C ALA A 160 2.42 -25.94 -14.87
N LYS A 161 2.74 -26.43 -16.08
CA LYS A 161 1.92 -26.17 -17.28
C LYS A 161 0.53 -26.79 -17.17
N VAL A 162 0.42 -28.01 -16.65
CA VAL A 162 -0.88 -28.65 -16.42
C VAL A 162 -1.67 -27.88 -15.35
N ALA A 163 -1.00 -27.47 -14.28
CA ALA A 163 -1.58 -26.69 -13.20
C ALA A 163 -2.13 -25.34 -13.68
N ASP A 164 -1.43 -24.64 -14.58
CA ASP A 164 -1.89 -23.37 -15.16
C ASP A 164 -3.28 -23.51 -15.82
N ASN A 165 -3.58 -24.66 -16.43
CA ASN A 165 -4.88 -24.93 -17.04
C ASN A 165 -5.95 -25.37 -16.01
N LEU A 166 -5.54 -26.07 -14.95
CA LEU A 166 -6.44 -26.59 -13.93
C LEU A 166 -6.88 -25.55 -12.91
N LEU A 167 -6.04 -24.54 -12.64
CA LEU A 167 -6.30 -23.56 -11.59
C LEU A 167 -7.55 -22.69 -11.85
N PRO A 168 -7.80 -22.17 -13.08
CA PRO A 168 -9.05 -21.46 -13.37
C PRO A 168 -10.31 -22.34 -13.23
N ILE A 169 -10.19 -23.63 -13.59
CA ILE A 169 -11.27 -24.61 -13.47
C ILE A 169 -11.56 -24.91 -11.99
N SER A 170 -10.51 -25.02 -11.18
CA SER A 170 -10.60 -25.19 -9.73
C SER A 170 -11.31 -24.02 -9.04
N GLN A 171 -10.94 -22.79 -9.39
CA GLN A 171 -11.55 -21.57 -8.82
C GLN A 171 -13.05 -21.47 -9.18
N THR A 172 -13.42 -21.80 -10.42
CA THR A 172 -14.83 -21.83 -10.85
C THR A 172 -15.61 -22.96 -10.19
N MET A 173 -15.04 -24.15 -10.02
CA MET A 173 -15.70 -25.25 -9.28
C MET A 173 -15.92 -24.91 -7.81
N ASN A 174 -14.95 -24.30 -7.12
CA ASN A 174 -15.13 -23.87 -5.73
C ASN A 174 -16.26 -22.83 -5.59
N ALA A 175 -16.39 -21.90 -6.54
CA ALA A 175 -17.45 -20.90 -6.56
C ALA A 175 -18.87 -21.51 -6.75
N VAL A 176 -18.96 -22.63 -7.49
CA VAL A 176 -20.22 -23.33 -7.78
C VAL A 176 -20.60 -24.33 -6.69
N VAL A 177 -19.63 -25.04 -6.12
CA VAL A 177 -19.85 -26.10 -5.12
C VAL A 177 -20.02 -25.51 -3.70
N HIS A 178 -19.42 -24.37 -3.41
CA HIS A 178 -19.62 -23.61 -2.17
C HIS A 178 -20.26 -22.24 -2.46
N PRO A 179 -21.58 -22.18 -2.72
CA PRO A 179 -22.27 -20.91 -2.92
C PRO A 179 -22.22 -20.00 -1.68
N GLU A 180 -21.99 -20.58 -0.50
CA GLU A 180 -21.77 -19.85 0.76
C GLU A 180 -20.48 -19.03 0.75
N ALA A 181 -19.37 -19.56 0.21
CA ALA A 181 -18.12 -18.80 0.08
C ALA A 181 -18.24 -17.66 -0.95
N SER A 182 -19.00 -17.88 -2.03
CA SER A 182 -19.33 -16.83 -3.01
C SER A 182 -20.24 -15.75 -2.41
N ARG A 183 -21.19 -16.14 -1.53
CA ARG A 183 -22.04 -15.22 -0.76
C ARG A 183 -21.23 -14.43 0.27
N GLU A 184 -20.37 -15.08 1.03
CA GLU A 184 -19.45 -14.44 1.99
C GLU A 184 -18.49 -13.45 1.30
N SER A 185 -17.99 -13.80 0.11
CA SER A 185 -17.17 -12.89 -0.71
C SER A 185 -17.97 -11.65 -1.15
N SER A 186 -19.22 -11.84 -1.59
CA SER A 186 -20.11 -10.74 -1.96
C SER A 186 -20.49 -9.88 -0.75
N GLU A 187 -20.75 -10.48 0.41
CA GLU A 187 -21.01 -9.78 1.67
C GLU A 187 -19.78 -8.99 2.14
N LEU A 188 -18.58 -9.56 2.04
CA LEU A 188 -17.31 -8.87 2.32
C LEU A 188 -17.10 -7.67 1.38
N GLU A 189 -17.48 -7.79 0.12
CA GLU A 189 -17.36 -6.71 -0.86
C GLU A 189 -18.38 -5.59 -0.59
N MET A 190 -19.61 -5.94 -0.22
CA MET A 190 -20.62 -4.99 0.26
C MET A 190 -20.16 -4.27 1.54
N LEU A 191 -19.62 -5.01 2.52
CA LEU A 191 -19.07 -4.46 3.75
C LEU A 191 -17.88 -3.53 3.48
N ARG A 192 -16.98 -3.88 2.55
CA ARG A 192 -15.87 -3.00 2.14
C ARG A 192 -16.38 -1.71 1.49
N ALA A 193 -17.39 -1.81 0.62
CA ALA A 193 -18.02 -0.65 0.00
C ALA A 193 -18.71 0.25 1.04
N GLU A 194 -19.40 -0.35 2.02
CA GLU A 194 -20.04 0.38 3.11
C GLU A 194 -19.01 1.06 4.03
N VAL A 195 -17.92 0.39 4.38
CA VAL A 195 -16.80 1.01 5.14
C VAL A 195 -16.16 2.15 4.36
N ALA A 196 -16.01 2.03 3.03
CA ALA A 196 -15.50 3.12 2.20
C ALA A 196 -16.47 4.33 2.18
N ALA A 197 -17.78 4.07 2.06
CA ALA A 197 -18.80 5.11 2.13
C ALA A 197 -18.83 5.79 3.51
N LEU A 198 -18.74 5.02 4.60
CA LEU A 198 -18.69 5.55 5.97
C LEU A 198 -17.44 6.41 6.19
N ARG A 199 -16.29 5.99 5.64
CA ARG A 199 -15.04 6.77 5.69
C ARG A 199 -15.19 8.11 4.98
N GLU A 200 -15.84 8.16 3.82
CA GLU A 200 -16.07 9.42 3.12
C GLU A 200 -17.09 10.30 3.87
N GLN A 201 -18.17 9.72 4.41
CA GLN A 201 -19.10 10.46 5.26
C GLN A 201 -18.40 11.06 6.48
N PHE A 202 -17.53 10.30 7.15
CA PHE A 202 -16.73 10.79 8.27
C PHE A 202 -15.78 11.93 7.84
N ARG A 203 -15.15 11.81 6.66
CA ARG A 203 -14.32 12.87 6.09
C ARG A 203 -15.11 14.14 5.84
N THR A 204 -16.32 14.04 5.30
CA THR A 204 -17.19 15.21 5.09
C THR A 204 -17.64 15.86 6.39
N LEU A 205 -17.90 15.09 7.45
CA LEU A 205 -18.26 15.63 8.77
C LEU A 205 -17.09 16.35 9.45
N ILE A 206 -15.87 15.85 9.31
CA ILE A 206 -14.66 16.53 9.81
C ILE A 206 -14.41 17.83 9.04
N VAL A 207 -14.56 17.81 7.71
CA VAL A 207 -14.34 18.99 6.86
C VAL A 207 -15.46 20.03 7.01
N SER A 208 -16.69 19.59 7.29
CA SER A 208 -17.86 20.45 7.50
C SER A 208 -18.00 20.97 8.93
N SER A 209 -17.04 20.67 9.82
CA SER A 209 -16.94 21.27 11.15
C SER A 209 -15.91 22.41 11.10
N PRO A 210 -16.31 23.65 10.77
CA PRO A 210 -15.43 24.80 10.93
C PRO A 210 -15.27 25.04 12.43
N THR A 211 -14.25 24.42 13.02
CA THR A 211 -13.63 24.95 14.22
C THR A 211 -13.27 26.40 13.92
N ARG A 212 -13.93 27.30 14.65
CA ARG A 212 -13.77 28.75 14.58
C ARG A 212 -12.30 29.13 14.71
N ARG A 213 -11.59 29.31 13.60
CA ARG A 213 -10.25 29.91 13.57
C ARG A 213 -10.26 31.10 12.62
N SER A 214 -10.10 32.26 13.25
CA SER A 214 -9.57 33.52 12.75
C SER A 214 -10.18 34.11 11.47
N ARG A 215 -10.97 35.18 11.64
CA ARG A 215 -11.00 36.28 10.68
C ARG A 215 -10.65 37.57 11.42
N GLN A 216 -9.35 37.87 11.45
CA GLN A 216 -8.90 39.26 11.54
C GLN A 216 -9.45 40.01 10.33
N SER A 217 -10.16 41.10 10.56
CA SER A 217 -10.48 42.09 9.53
C SER A 217 -9.80 43.40 9.91
N PRO A 218 -9.06 44.06 9.00
CA PRO A 218 -8.61 45.43 9.20
C PRO A 218 -9.79 46.39 8.99
N GLY A 219 -9.78 47.46 9.77
CA GLY A 219 -10.93 48.30 10.02
C GLY A 219 -11.47 49.12 8.85
N ARG A 220 -12.70 49.59 9.05
CA ARG A 220 -13.14 50.93 8.63
C ARG A 220 -14.36 51.34 9.46
N SER A 221 -14.21 52.48 10.10
CA SER A 221 -15.21 53.19 10.90
C SER A 221 -16.43 53.59 10.05
N SER A 222 -17.64 53.52 10.62
CA SER A 222 -18.54 54.68 10.77
C SER A 222 -19.98 54.28 11.12
N THR A 223 -20.48 54.96 12.16
CA THR A 223 -21.86 55.41 12.42
C THR A 223 -23.01 54.42 12.70
N ARG A 224 -23.37 54.43 13.99
CA ARG A 224 -24.72 54.58 14.58
C ARG A 224 -25.91 54.47 13.61
N SER A 225 -26.81 53.51 13.86
CA SER A 225 -28.22 53.81 14.16
C SER A 225 -29.04 52.56 14.51
N VAL A 226 -29.66 52.65 15.68
CA VAL A 226 -31.08 52.35 15.95
C VAL A 226 -31.57 50.90 15.84
N ALA A 227 -32.09 50.47 16.99
CA ALA A 227 -32.84 49.26 17.24
C ALA A 227 -33.95 49.00 16.21
N ASN A 228 -34.08 47.75 15.78
CA ASN A 228 -35.37 47.22 15.37
C ASN A 228 -35.56 45.80 15.94
N ARG A 229 -36.28 45.73 17.06
CA ARG A 229 -36.82 44.48 17.61
C ARG A 229 -37.98 44.04 16.72
N GLN A 230 -37.71 43.20 15.73
CA GLN A 230 -38.77 42.45 15.05
C GLN A 230 -38.83 41.03 15.58
N ARG A 231 -39.86 40.80 16.40
CA ARG A 231 -40.33 39.53 16.92
C ARG A 231 -40.61 38.59 15.73
N ARG A 232 -39.82 37.52 15.58
CA ARG A 232 -40.21 36.39 14.72
C ARG A 232 -41.19 35.51 15.50
N ASN A 233 -42.44 35.58 15.09
CA ASN A 233 -43.41 34.51 15.28
C ASN A 233 -42.94 33.33 14.43
N SER A 234 -42.58 32.22 15.06
CA SER A 234 -42.42 30.93 14.37
C SER A 234 -43.33 29.90 15.06
N PRO A 235 -44.20 29.19 14.31
CA PRO A 235 -45.05 28.13 14.84
C PRO A 235 -44.19 26.90 15.16
N ALA A 236 -44.41 26.32 16.35
CA ALA A 236 -43.72 25.12 16.80
C ALA A 236 -44.32 23.86 16.15
N HIS A 237 -43.50 23.11 15.43
CA HIS A 237 -43.79 21.71 15.07
C HIS A 237 -43.48 20.80 16.27
N LEU A 238 -44.55 20.37 16.93
CA LEU A 238 -44.87 19.01 17.37
C LEU A 238 -43.67 18.10 17.74
N SER A 239 -43.44 17.95 19.06
CA SER A 239 -42.77 16.81 19.67
C SER A 239 -43.72 16.17 20.70
N PRO A 240 -43.65 14.85 20.94
CA PRO A 240 -44.76 14.03 21.48
C PRO A 240 -45.01 14.13 22.99
N THR A 241 -44.43 15.14 23.66
CA THR A 241 -44.82 15.56 25.01
C THR A 241 -45.07 17.06 24.93
N ALA A 242 -46.35 17.46 24.85
CA ALA A 242 -46.70 18.86 24.63
C ALA A 242 -46.49 19.66 25.92
N LEU A 243 -45.24 19.90 26.32
CA LEU A 243 -44.91 20.80 27.43
C LEU A 243 -44.70 22.21 26.88
N CYS A 244 -45.41 23.20 27.42
CA CYS A 244 -45.21 24.59 27.05
C CYS A 244 -43.80 25.07 27.42
N TYR A 245 -43.34 26.15 26.78
CA TYR A 245 -42.00 26.72 26.99
C TYR A 245 -41.63 26.89 28.48
N PHE A 246 -42.58 27.30 29.33
CA PHE A 246 -42.33 27.50 30.75
C PHE A 246 -42.05 26.18 31.47
N HIS A 247 -42.81 25.12 31.23
CA HIS A 247 -42.55 23.80 31.82
C HIS A 247 -41.30 23.13 31.23
N ARG A 248 -40.97 23.40 29.96
CA ARG A 248 -39.72 22.93 29.37
C ARG A 248 -38.47 23.60 29.96
N THR A 249 -38.59 24.85 30.40
CA THR A 249 -37.47 25.65 30.91
C THR A 249 -37.33 25.57 32.44
N PHE A 250 -38.45 25.46 33.16
CA PHE A 250 -38.49 25.57 34.63
C PHE A 250 -39.10 24.35 35.35
N GLY A 251 -39.61 23.35 34.62
CA GLY A 251 -40.22 22.15 35.20
C GLY A 251 -41.35 22.47 36.19
N GLU A 252 -41.41 21.73 37.30
CA GLU A 252 -42.38 21.91 38.41
C GLU A 252 -42.35 23.29 39.07
N ARG A 253 -41.29 24.08 38.87
CA ARG A 253 -41.17 25.44 39.43
C ARG A 253 -41.81 26.51 38.55
N ALA A 254 -42.43 26.12 37.43
CA ALA A 254 -43.08 27.05 36.51
C ALA A 254 -44.34 27.67 37.14
N ARG A 255 -44.35 29.00 37.26
CA ARG A 255 -45.48 29.75 37.83
C ARG A 255 -46.57 30.11 36.81
N ARG A 256 -46.40 29.74 35.54
CA ARG A 256 -47.35 30.04 34.45
C ARG A 256 -47.40 28.87 33.48
N CYS A 257 -48.61 28.49 33.11
CA CYS A 257 -48.88 27.48 32.09
C CYS A 257 -49.56 28.15 30.88
N ARG A 258 -49.23 27.71 29.66
CA ARG A 258 -49.92 28.12 28.43
C ARG A 258 -50.44 26.88 27.70
N PRO A 259 -51.76 26.69 27.58
CA PRO A 259 -52.34 25.56 26.83
C PRO A 259 -52.04 25.65 25.33
N PRO A 260 -51.94 24.51 24.61
CA PRO A 260 -52.02 23.14 25.11
C PRO A 260 -50.71 22.73 25.83
N CYS A 261 -50.83 22.21 27.06
CA CYS A 261 -49.70 21.76 27.86
C CYS A 261 -50.07 20.52 28.70
N ASP A 262 -49.36 19.41 28.55
CA ASP A 262 -49.64 18.11 29.20
C ASP A 262 -49.00 17.98 30.60
N PHE A 263 -48.67 19.11 31.25
CA PHE A 263 -48.00 19.10 32.56
C PHE A 263 -49.03 18.99 33.69
N GLN A 264 -49.03 17.88 34.42
CA GLN A 264 -49.88 17.67 35.60
C GLN A 264 -49.30 18.42 36.82
N GLY A 265 -50.09 19.30 37.44
CA GLY A 265 -49.70 20.00 38.68
C GLY A 265 -49.89 21.52 38.73
N ASN A 266 -50.68 22.13 37.83
CA ASN A 266 -50.96 23.56 37.92
C ASN A 266 -52.39 23.95 37.47
N GLU A 267 -53.40 23.18 37.89
CA GLU A 267 -54.81 23.44 37.57
C GLU A 267 -55.36 24.74 38.21
N SER A 268 -54.60 25.42 39.06
CA SER A 268 -55.06 26.60 39.81
C SER A 268 -54.53 27.95 39.33
N ALA A 269 -53.70 28.00 38.28
CA ALA A 269 -53.10 29.27 37.80
C ALA A 269 -53.79 29.88 36.56
N GLY A 270 -54.94 29.33 36.14
CA GLY A 270 -55.57 29.60 34.84
C GLY A 270 -56.97 30.24 34.84
N GLN A 271 -57.59 30.55 35.99
CA GLN A 271 -58.84 31.33 36.00
C GLN A 271 -58.59 32.78 36.42
N ARG A 272 -58.07 33.57 35.47
CA ARG A 272 -58.46 34.99 35.26
C ARG A 272 -58.17 35.33 33.81
N GLY A 273 -59.09 34.95 32.94
CA GLY A 273 -59.21 35.53 31.62
C GLY A 273 -60.53 36.30 31.58
N ARG A 274 -60.56 37.47 32.25
CA ARG A 274 -61.81 38.13 32.69
C ARG A 274 -62.64 37.31 33.68
#